data_AF-A0A0F9EIV5-F1
#
_entry.id   AF-A0A0F9EIV5-F1
#
_cell.length_a   1.000
_cell.length_b   1.000
_cell.length_c   1.000
_cell.angle_alpha   90.00
_cell.angle_beta   90.00
_cell.angle_gamma   90.00
#
_symmetry.space_group_name_H-M   'P 1'
#
loop_
_entity.id
_entity.type
_entity.pdbx_description
1 polymer ?
#
loop_
_entity_poly.entity_id
_entity_poly.type
_entity_poly.pdbx_seq_one_letter_code
_entity_poly.pdbx_strand_id
1 'polypeptide(L)'
;MAEADVQPNGVDISPTVLAVNEILFNSEFAAEVRAHNNWVEDLSDERTALLFLAARYQGTVELLSRQTVTLKQTIEGLERRLVALEGNLE
;
A
#
# COMPACT_ATOMS: atom_id res chain seq x y z
N MET A 1 24.97 -8.49 1.14
CA MET A 1 23.65 -8.18 0.58
C MET A 1 22.93 -7.38 1.63
N ALA A 2 22.62 -6.11 1.37
CA ALA A 2 21.83 -5.30 2.30
C ALA A 2 20.42 -5.90 2.37
N GLU A 3 19.86 -6.06 3.57
CA GLU A 3 18.44 -6.35 3.76
C GLU A 3 17.65 -5.27 3.02
N ALA A 4 16.80 -5.66 2.07
CA ALA A 4 15.85 -4.74 1.49
C ALA A 4 14.92 -4.28 2.63
N ASP A 5 14.71 -2.97 2.77
CA ASP A 5 13.75 -2.45 3.72
C ASP A 5 12.34 -2.88 3.28
N VAL A 6 11.74 -3.85 3.98
CA VAL A 6 10.42 -4.40 3.64
C VAL A 6 9.39 -3.87 4.64
N GLN A 7 8.25 -3.37 4.16
CA GLN A 7 7.16 -2.93 5.04
C GLN A 7 6.51 -4.10 5.80
N PRO A 8 5.75 -3.85 6.89
CA PRO A 8 5.08 -4.90 7.66
C PRO A 8 4.12 -5.79 6.86
N ASN A 9 3.70 -5.36 5.66
CA ASN A 9 2.88 -6.12 4.72
C ASN A 9 3.70 -7.00 3.75
N GLY A 10 5.03 -7.06 3.88
CA GLY A 10 5.92 -7.84 3.02
C GLY A 10 6.26 -7.18 1.67
N VAL A 11 5.90 -5.91 1.45
CA VAL A 11 6.18 -5.19 0.20
C VAL A 11 7.61 -4.64 0.22
N ASP A 12 8.40 -5.00 -0.81
CA ASP A 12 9.71 -4.40 -1.09
C ASP A 12 9.55 -2.90 -1.41
N ILE A 13 10.21 -2.05 -0.63
CA ILE A 13 10.15 -0.60 -0.80
C ILE A 13 11.28 -0.04 -1.64
N SER A 14 12.27 -0.86 -2.04
CA SER A 14 13.40 -0.42 -2.86
C SER A 14 12.95 0.38 -4.09
N PRO A 15 11.89 -0.04 -4.83
CA PRO A 15 11.37 0.76 -5.94
C PRO A 15 10.80 2.12 -5.52
N THR A 16 10.20 2.21 -4.32
CA THR A 16 9.63 3.46 -3.80
C THR A 16 10.73 4.43 -3.40
N VAL A 17 11.78 3.95 -2.71
CA VAL A 17 12.92 4.79 -2.31
C VAL A 17 13.68 5.30 -3.54
N LEU A 18 13.90 4.44 -4.53
CA LEU A 18 14.51 4.83 -5.80
C LEU A 18 13.66 5.87 -6.53
N ALA A 19 12.34 5.66 -6.62
CA ALA A 19 11.43 6.61 -7.26
C ALA A 19 11.40 7.97 -6.53
N VAL A 20 11.41 7.99 -5.20
CA VAL A 20 11.46 9.25 -4.44
C VAL A 20 12.76 10.01 -4.70
N ASN A 21 13.91 9.32 -4.72
CA ASN A 21 15.18 9.96 -5.07
C ASN A 21 15.14 10.52 -6.50
N GLU A 22 14.63 9.76 -7.47
CA GLU A 22 14.52 10.27 -8.84
C GLU A 22 13.58 11.47 -8.93
N ILE A 23 12.44 11.47 -8.23
CA ILE A 23 11.55 12.64 -8.21
C ILE A 23 12.27 13.87 -7.63
N LEU A 24 13.09 13.70 -6.59
CA LEU A 24 13.76 14.82 -5.93
C LEU A 24 14.95 15.40 -6.72
N PHE A 25 15.62 14.58 -7.53
CA PHE A 25 16.88 14.96 -8.18
C PHE A 25 16.81 14.96 -9.72
N ASN A 26 15.68 14.57 -10.31
CA ASN A 26 15.43 14.58 -11.74
C ASN A 26 14.06 15.24 -12.04
N SER A 27 14.09 16.53 -12.37
CA SER A 27 12.88 17.31 -12.62
C SER A 27 12.08 16.86 -13.85
N GLU A 28 12.72 16.21 -14.82
CA GLU A 28 12.03 15.61 -15.97
C GLU A 28 11.18 14.42 -15.49
N PHE A 29 11.77 13.52 -14.70
CA PHE A 29 11.04 12.42 -14.08
C PHE A 29 9.93 12.92 -13.15
N ALA A 30 10.17 13.97 -12.36
CA ALA A 30 9.13 14.59 -11.54
C ALA A 30 7.96 15.15 -12.37
N ALA A 31 8.22 15.70 -13.56
CA ALA A 31 7.18 16.14 -14.48
C ALA A 31 6.37 14.97 -15.06
N GLU A 32 7.04 13.88 -15.44
CA GLU A 32 6.37 12.64 -15.89
C GLU A 32 5.46 12.06 -14.79
N VAL A 33 5.93 12.03 -13.55
CA VAL A 33 5.14 11.56 -12.40
C VAL A 33 3.90 12.44 -12.19
N ARG A 34 4.04 13.77 -12.26
CA ARG A 34 2.88 14.69 -12.17
C ARG A 34 1.88 14.45 -13.30
N ALA A 35 2.36 14.33 -14.54
CA ALA A 35 1.52 14.07 -15.71
C ALA A 35 0.78 12.72 -15.60
N HIS A 36 1.49 11.66 -15.21
CA HIS A 36 0.92 10.32 -15.05
C HIS A 36 -0.19 10.30 -14.00
N ASN A 37 -0.01 11.01 -12.90
CA ASN A 37 -0.99 11.06 -11.80
C ASN A 37 -2.03 12.18 -11.97
N ASN A 38 -1.99 12.93 -13.08
CA ASN A 38 -2.83 14.08 -13.34
C ASN A 38 -2.81 15.10 -12.18
N TRP A 39 -1.63 15.33 -11.62
CA TRP A 39 -1.41 16.32 -10.58
C TRP A 39 -1.16 17.71 -11.17
N VAL A 40 -1.36 18.75 -10.37
CA VAL A 40 -1.18 20.15 -10.80
C VAL A 40 0.26 20.40 -11.25
N GLU A 41 0.44 21.04 -12.40
CA GLU A 41 1.76 21.30 -13.00
C GLU A 41 2.64 22.20 -12.15
N ASP A 42 2.08 23.01 -11.24
CA ASP A 42 2.84 23.96 -10.42
C ASP A 42 3.43 23.34 -9.14
N LEU A 43 3.31 22.02 -8.95
CA LEU A 43 3.90 21.34 -7.82
C LEU A 43 5.43 21.33 -7.94
N SER A 44 6.12 21.67 -6.84
CA SER A 44 7.55 21.45 -6.73
C SER A 44 7.88 19.96 -6.74
N ASP A 45 9.11 19.62 -7.10
CA ASP A 45 9.63 18.25 -7.07
C ASP A 45 9.51 17.63 -5.66
N GLU A 46 9.77 18.42 -4.61
CA GLU A 46 9.56 18.00 -3.21
C GLU A 46 8.09 17.66 -2.91
N ARG A 47 7.15 18.52 -3.32
CA ARG A 47 5.72 18.25 -3.13
C ARG A 47 5.27 17.03 -3.95
N THR A 48 5.82 16.85 -5.13
CA THR A 48 5.58 15.67 -5.98
C THR A 48 6.05 14.40 -5.28
N ALA A 49 7.26 14.41 -4.68
CA ALA A 49 7.79 13.27 -3.93
C ALA A 49 6.94 12.94 -2.70
N LEU A 50 6.49 13.97 -1.97
CA LEU A 50 5.60 13.80 -0.81
C LEU A 50 4.24 13.21 -1.20
N LEU A 51 3.63 13.70 -2.27
CA LEU A 51 2.36 13.17 -2.79
C LEU A 51 2.51 11.73 -3.27
N PHE A 52 3.61 11.41 -3.95
CA PHE A 52 3.93 10.06 -4.40
C PHE A 52 4.02 9.10 -3.20
N LEU A 53 4.74 9.50 -2.16
CA LEU A 53 4.88 8.70 -0.95
C LEU A 53 3.53 8.53 -0.23
N ALA A 54 2.74 9.60 -0.11
CA ALA A 54 1.42 9.56 0.50
C ALA A 54 0.46 8.63 -0.25
N ALA A 55 0.43 8.71 -1.59
CA ALA A 55 -0.39 7.83 -2.43
C ALA A 55 0.03 6.35 -2.26
N ARG A 56 1.35 6.09 -2.17
CA ARG A 56 1.86 4.74 -1.92
C ARG A 56 1.40 4.20 -0.57
N TYR A 57 1.47 5.00 0.49
CA TYR A 57 0.98 4.61 1.81
C TYR A 57 -0.53 4.40 1.85
N GLN A 58 -1.31 5.27 1.20
CA GLN A 58 -2.76 5.09 1.10
C GLN A 58 -3.11 3.74 0.45
N GLY A 59 -2.46 3.39 -0.67
CA GLY A 59 -2.67 2.11 -1.33
C GLY A 59 -2.34 0.90 -0.45
N THR A 60 -1.28 0.99 0.37
CA THR A 60 -0.95 -0.03 1.37
C THR A 60 -2.06 -0.16 2.43
N VAL A 61 -2.55 0.96 2.97
CA VAL A 61 -3.62 0.97 3.97
C VAL A 61 -4.91 0.36 3.41
N GLU A 62 -5.26 0.70 2.17
CA GLU A 62 -6.44 0.13 1.50
C GLU A 62 -6.30 -1.39 1.29
N LEU A 63 -5.12 -1.86 0.88
CA LEU A 63 -4.86 -3.29 0.72
C LEU A 63 -5.03 -4.05 2.05
N LEU A 64 -4.38 -3.56 3.11
CA LEU A 64 -4.47 -4.16 4.44
C LEU A 64 -5.91 -4.15 4.96
N SER A 65 -6.62 -3.05 4.78
CA SER A 65 -8.04 -2.94 5.18
C SER A 65 -8.91 -3.99 4.49
N ARG A 66 -8.72 -4.20 3.18
CA ARG A 66 -9.42 -5.27 2.44
C ARG A 66 -9.08 -6.66 2.99
N GLN A 67 -7.80 -6.93 3.26
CA GLN A 67 -7.36 -8.21 3.83
C GLN A 67 -7.97 -8.45 5.22
N THR A 68 -8.00 -7.43 6.08
CA THR A 68 -8.63 -7.51 7.40
C THR A 68 -10.11 -7.83 7.30
N VAL A 69 -10.84 -7.23 6.36
CA VAL A 69 -12.27 -7.53 6.13
C VAL A 69 -12.45 -8.98 5.69
N THR A 70 -11.66 -9.46 4.72
CA THR A 70 -11.72 -10.86 4.25
C THR A 70 -11.43 -11.85 5.38
N LEU A 71 -10.41 -11.57 6.19
CA LEU A 71 -10.06 -12.40 7.35
C LEU A 71 -11.20 -12.45 8.37
N LYS A 72 -11.80 -11.30 8.70
CA LYS A 72 -12.93 -11.22 9.61
C LYS A 72 -14.11 -12.07 9.13
N GLN A 73 -14.49 -11.94 7.86
CA GLN A 73 -15.59 -12.73 7.28
C GLN A 73 -15.29 -14.24 7.29
N THR A 74 -14.03 -14.61 7.11
CA THR A 74 -13.59 -16.01 7.16
C THR A 74 -13.72 -16.56 8.57
N ILE A 75 -13.27 -15.81 9.58
CA ILE A 75 -13.39 -16.18 11.00
C ILE A 75 -14.86 -16.35 11.38
N GLU A 76 -15.73 -15.38 11.07
CA GLU A 76 -17.17 -15.47 11.35
C GLU A 76 -17.82 -16.69 10.67
N GLY A 77 -17.37 -17.05 9.47
CA GLY A 77 -17.82 -18.25 8.77
C GLY A 77 -17.39 -19.55 9.48
N LEU A 78 -16.15 -19.61 9.96
CA LEU A 78 -15.63 -20.75 10.71
C LEU A 78 -16.31 -20.90 12.07
N GLU A 79 -16.54 -19.80 12.79
CA GLU A 79 -17.26 -19.78 14.06
C GLU A 79 -18.68 -20.33 13.89
N ARG A 80 -19.42 -19.90 12.87
CA ARG A 80 -20.76 -20.46 12.57
C ARG A 80 -20.72 -21.96 12.29
N ARG A 81 -19.71 -22.45 11.57
CA ARG A 81 -19.54 -23.88 11.28
C ARG A 81 -19.21 -24.68 12.53
N LEU A 82 -18.39 -24.12 13.43
CA LEU A 82 -18.05 -24.74 14.70
C LEU A 82 -19.29 -24.94 15.56
N VAL A 83 -20.08 -23.87 15.76
CA VAL A 83 -21.34 -23.93 16.52
C VAL A 83 -22.31 -24.97 15.94
N ALA A 84 -22.41 -25.05 14.61
CA ALA A 84 -23.27 -26.05 13.96
C ALA A 84 -22.78 -27.49 14.17
N LEU A 85 -21.46 -27.71 14.22
CA LEU A 85 -20.90 -29.04 14.52
C LEU A 85 -21.11 -29.42 15.98
N GLU A 86 -20.91 -28.49 16.91
CA GLU A 86 -21.13 -28.70 18.34
C GLU A 86 -22.60 -29.01 18.64
N GLY A 87 -23.55 -28.28 18.04
CA GLY A 87 -24.98 -28.54 18.23
C GLY A 87 -25.51 -29.82 17.57
N ASN A 88 -24.76 -30.44 16.65
CA ASN A 88 -25.09 -31.75 16.09
C ASN A 88 -24.52 -32.94 16.90
N LEU A 89 -23.72 -32.65 17.94
CA LEU A 89 -23.12 -33.65 18.84
C LEU A 89 -23.91 -33.80 20.15
N GLU A 90 -24.88 -32.92 20.43
CA GLU A 90 -25.87 -33.02 21.52
C GLU A 90 -27.13 -33.78 21.08
#